data_AF-I0ILU0-F1
#
_entry.id   AF-I0ILU0-F1
#
_cell.length_a   1.000
_cell.length_b   1.000
_cell.length_c   1.000
_cell.angle_alpha   90.00
_cell.angle_beta   90.00
_cell.angle_gamma   90.00
#
_symmetry.space_group_name_H-M   'P 1'
#
loop_
_entity.id
_entity.type
_entity.pdbx_description
1 polymer ?
#
loop_
_entity_poly.entity_id
_entity_poly.type
_entity_poly.pdbx_seq_one_letter_code
_entity_poly.pdbx_strand_id
1 'polypeptide(L)' 'MSLMEYCDIRKGRLVPTYGSFPIRCDWCEEVSESVAQTGSCWVCPNCIGEMRGETRG' A
#
# COMPACT_ATOMS: atom_id res chain seq x y z
N MET A 1 -0.44 13.53 7.25
CA MET A 1 -0.45 12.55 6.14
C MET A 1 0.96 12.50 5.59
N SER A 2 1.64 11.35 5.64
CA SER A 2 2.98 11.17 5.05
C SER A 2 2.83 10.68 3.61
N LEU A 3 3.47 11.35 2.65
CA LEU A 3 3.59 10.87 1.28
C LEU A 3 4.58 9.70 1.24
N MET A 4 4.25 8.60 0.56
CA MET A 4 5.21 7.52 0.29
C MET A 4 6.03 7.87 -0.96
N GLU A 5 7.34 7.72 -0.85
CA GLU A 5 8.28 7.95 -1.96
C GLU A 5 8.50 6.66 -2.75
N TYR A 6 8.30 6.72 -4.06
CA TYR A 6 8.59 5.60 -4.98
C TYR A 6 9.37 6.10 -6.20
N CYS A 7 10.11 5.19 -6.84
CA CYS A 7 10.89 5.48 -8.05
C CYS A 7 10.22 4.88 -9.29
N ASP A 8 9.93 5.73 -10.28
CA ASP A 8 9.45 5.35 -11.61
C ASP A 8 10.61 5.34 -12.62
N ILE A 9 10.57 4.49 -13.65
CA ILE A 9 11.62 4.45 -14.69
C ILE A 9 11.17 5.30 -15.87
N ARG A 10 11.77 6.49 -16.02
CA ARG A 10 11.51 7.40 -17.14
C ARG A 10 12.78 7.61 -17.95
N LYS A 11 12.72 7.28 -19.25
CA LYS A 11 13.86 7.39 -20.17
C LYS A 11 15.13 6.69 -19.64
N GLY A 12 14.95 5.52 -19.02
CA GLY A 12 16.04 4.72 -18.44
C GLY A 12 16.63 5.29 -17.14
N ARG A 13 15.97 6.25 -16.49
CA ARG A 13 16.38 6.80 -15.19
C ARG A 13 15.32 6.55 -14.13
N LEU A 14 15.75 6.22 -12.92
CA LEU A 14 14.88 6.21 -11.74
C LEU A 14 14.55 7.65 -11.35
N VAL A 15 13.26 7.98 -11.32
CA VAL A 15 12.74 9.32 -10.99
C VAL A 15 11.80 9.19 -9.78
N PRO A 16 12.05 9.90 -8.67
CA PRO A 16 11.12 9.96 -7.55
C PRO A 16 9.78 10.51 -8.02
N THR A 17 8.70 9.79 -7.72
CA THR A 17 7.33 10.23 -8.03
C THR A 17 6.47 10.15 -6.78
N TYR A 18 5.58 11.12 -6.65
CA TYR A 18 4.66 11.25 -5.53
C TYR A 18 3.25 11.20 -6.11
N GLY A 19 2.49 10.15 -5.80
CA GLY A 19 1.14 9.95 -6.31
C GLY A 19 0.49 8.72 -5.71
N SER A 20 -0.84 8.62 -5.84
CA SER A 20 -1.56 7.38 -5.60
C SER A 20 -1.30 6.43 -6.76
N PHE A 21 -0.66 5.29 -6.48
CA PHE A 21 -0.56 4.20 -7.43
C PHE A 21 -1.42 3.03 -6.95
N PRO A 22 -2.11 2.32 -7.86
CA PRO A 22 -2.77 1.08 -7.53
C PRO A 22 -1.73 0.07 -7.03
N ILE A 23 -1.76 -0.25 -5.73
CA ILE A 23 -0.95 -1.30 -5.12
C ILE A 23 -1.86 -2.50 -4.87
N ARG A 24 -1.41 -3.69 -5.28
CA ARG A 24 -2.11 -4.94 -4.97
C ARG A 24 -1.94 -5.25 -3.48
N CYS A 25 -3.05 -5.49 -2.79
CA CYS A 25 -3.04 -5.97 -1.41
C CYS A 25 -2.48 -7.40 -1.36
N ASP A 26 -1.53 -7.66 -0.47
CA ASP A 26 -0.94 -8.99 -0.32
C ASP A 26 -1.89 -10.01 0.34
N TRP A 27 -3.02 -9.57 0.90
CA TRP A 27 -3.97 -10.46 1.61
C TRP A 27 -5.20 -10.82 0.79
N CYS A 28 -5.86 -9.83 0.18
CA CYS A 28 -7.07 -10.04 -0.61
C CYS A 28 -6.84 -9.98 -2.12
N GLU A 29 -5.61 -9.73 -2.57
CA GLU A 29 -5.21 -9.61 -3.98
C GLU A 29 -5.90 -8.48 -4.78
N GLU A 30 -6.78 -7.70 -4.14
CA GLU A 30 -7.44 -6.53 -4.72
C GLU A 30 -6.49 -5.35 -4.86
N VAL A 31 -6.76 -4.52 -5.86
CA VAL A 31 -6.01 -3.28 -6.11
C VAL A 31 -6.55 -2.16 -5.24
N SER A 32 -5.66 -1.44 -4.56
CA SER A 32 -6.00 -0.30 -3.71
C SER A 32 -5.06 0.88 -3.95
N GLU A 33 -5.61 2.09 -3.95
CA GLU A 33 -4.83 3.34 -4.02
C GLU A 33 -4.24 3.75 -2.67
N SER A 34 -4.67 3.07 -1.60
CA SER A 34 -4.19 3.27 -0.23
C SER A 34 -3.87 1.92 0.37
N VAL A 35 -2.64 1.74 0.83
CA VAL A 35 -2.19 0.55 1.56
C VAL A 35 -1.37 1.02 2.75
N ALA A 36 -1.36 0.24 3.82
CA ALA A 36 -0.37 0.39 4.88
C ALA A 36 0.66 -0.73 4.78
N GLN A 37 1.88 -0.42 5.18
CA GLN A 37 2.94 -1.41 5.27
C GLN A 37 2.85 -2.13 6.62
N THR A 38 2.67 -3.45 6.59
CA THR A 38 2.65 -4.31 7.78
C THR A 38 3.82 -5.29 7.67
N GLY A 39 4.96 -4.95 8.28
CA GLY A 39 6.20 -5.71 8.07
C GLY A 39 6.66 -5.59 6.61
N SER A 40 6.74 -6.73 5.90
CA SER A 40 7.07 -6.78 4.48
C SER A 40 5.86 -6.71 3.55
N CYS A 41 4.64 -6.71 4.09
CA CYS A 41 3.41 -6.77 3.30
C CYS A 41 2.76 -5.39 3.11
N TRP A 42 2.16 -5.18 1.94
CA TRP A 42 1.29 -4.05 1.62
C TRP A 42 -0.17 -4.48 1.77
N VAL A 43 -0.87 -3.91 2.74
CA VAL A 43 -2.22 -4.36 3.11
C VAL A 43 -3.21 -3.21 2.96
N CYS A 44 -4.35 -3.48 2.33
CA CYS A 44 -5.39 -2.47 2.11
C CYS A 44 -6.14 -2.15 3.42
N PRO A 45 -6.80 -0.97 3.51
CA PRO A 45 -7.57 -0.57 4.69
C PRO A 45 -8.67 -1.56 5.10
N ASN A 46 -9.28 -2.27 4.15
CA ASN A 46 -10.33 -3.24 4.44
C ASN A 46 -9.77 -4.41 5.28
N CYS A 47 -8.71 -5.05 4.77
CA CYS A 47 -8.00 -6.14 5.43
C CYS A 47 -7.40 -5.72 6.79
N ILE A 48 -6.84 -4.51 6.88
CA ILE A 48 -6.35 -3.97 8.15
C ILE A 48 -7.48 -3.76 9.15
N GLY A 49 -8.64 -3.29 8.67
CA GLY A 49 -9.84 -3.08 9.48
C GLY A 49 -10.36 -4.37 10.11
N GLU A 50 -10.43 -5.45 9.32
CA GLU A 50 -10.86 -6.77 9.79
C GLU A 50 -9.97 -7.29 10.93
N MET A 51 -8.65 -7.23 10.79
CA MET A 51 -7.71 -7.63 11.84
C MET A 51 -7.83 -6.80 13.13
N ARG A 52 -8.11 -5.50 13.00
CA ARG A 52 -8.30 -4.62 14.17
C ARG A 52 -9.67 -4.84 14.84
N GLY A 53 -10.64 -5.37 14.10
CA GLY A 53 -11.95 -5.75 14.63
C GLY A 53 -11.93 -6.99 15.52
N GLU A 54 -10.95 -7.89 15.33
CA GLU A 54 -10.83 -9.14 16.08
C GLU A 54 -10.23 -9.01 17.49
N THR A 55 -9.73 -7.84 17.90
CA THR A 55 -9.21 -7.63 19.27
C THR A 55 -10.29 -7.31 20.33
N ARG A 56 -11.56 -7.56 20.05
CA ARG A 56 -12.66 -7.53 21.04
C ARG A 56 -13.25 -8.93 21.25
N GLY A 57 -12.51 -9.76 22.00
CA GLY A 57 -12.96 -11.03 22.55
C GLY A 57 -12.15 -11.36 23.80
#